data_AF-A0A258IJ18-F1
#
_entry.id   AF-A0A258IJ18-F1
#
_cell.length_a   1.000
_cell.length_b   1.000
_cell.length_c   1.000
_cell.angle_alpha   90.00
_cell.angle_beta   90.00
_cell.angle_gamma   90.00
#
_symmetry.space_group_name_H-M   'P 1'
#
loop_
_entity.id
_entity.type
_entity.pdbx_description
1 polymer ?
#
loop_
_entity_poly.entity_id
_entity_poly.type
_entity_poly.pdbx_seq_one_letter_code
_entity_poly.pdbx_strand_id
1 'polypeptide(L)'
;MAPRARLVPDPLPMFPAFPGWARSLVTEETVEDTGFLAGAALAALHPIARHEHPIGILWRQRLALSCAAALARQNGRTEDEA
;
A
#
# COMPACT_ATOMS: atom_id res chain seq x y z
N MET A 1 5.34 33.36 -7.87
CA MET A 1 5.33 32.19 -6.97
C MET A 1 3.89 31.96 -6.54
N ALA A 2 3.17 31.00 -7.16
CA ALA A 2 1.78 30.75 -6.79
C ALA A 2 1.72 30.20 -5.34
N PRO A 3 0.75 30.64 -4.51
CA PRO A 3 0.60 30.11 -3.17
C PRO A 3 0.32 28.62 -3.25
N ARG A 4 1.08 27.79 -2.52
CA ARG A 4 0.77 26.37 -2.35
C ARG A 4 -0.63 26.28 -1.80
N ALA A 5 -1.55 25.69 -2.57
CA ALA A 5 -2.88 25.37 -2.08
C ALA A 5 -2.69 24.53 -0.80
N ARG A 6 -3.07 25.09 0.34
CA ARG A 6 -3.26 24.29 1.54
C ARG A 6 -4.42 23.36 1.20
N LEU A 7 -4.09 22.13 0.81
CA LEU A 7 -5.02 21.02 0.84
C LEU A 7 -5.42 20.88 2.31
N VAL A 8 -6.43 21.62 2.74
CA VAL A 8 -7.18 21.26 3.95
C VAL A 8 -7.80 19.93 3.56
N PRO A 9 -7.27 18.78 4.03
CA PRO A 9 -7.77 17.51 3.58
C PRO A 9 -9.21 17.43 4.05
N ASP A 10 -10.10 17.02 3.16
CA ASP A 10 -11.41 16.53 3.56
C ASP A 10 -11.19 15.46 4.65
N PRO A 11 -12.10 15.30 5.64
CA PRO A 11 -11.92 14.31 6.70
C PRO A 11 -11.58 12.96 6.08
N LEU A 12 -10.50 12.35 6.58
CA LEU A 12 -10.05 11.09 6.01
C LEU A 12 -11.19 10.06 6.10
N PRO A 13 -11.48 9.33 5.02
CA PRO A 13 -12.40 8.20 5.09
C PRO A 13 -11.94 7.23 6.18
N MET A 14 -12.87 6.82 7.04
CA MET A 14 -12.60 5.77 8.01
C MET A 14 -12.63 4.42 7.29
N PHE A 15 -11.53 3.68 7.37
CA PHE A 15 -11.47 2.32 6.85
C PHE A 15 -11.54 1.31 7.99
N PRO A 16 -12.14 0.13 7.76
CA PRO A 16 -12.13 -0.94 8.74
C PRO A 16 -10.68 -1.33 9.05
N ALA A 17 -10.38 -1.47 10.33
CA ALA A 17 -9.06 -1.87 10.76
C ALA A 17 -8.75 -3.29 10.28
N PHE A 18 -7.49 -3.55 9.93
CA PHE A 18 -7.05 -4.88 9.53
C PHE A 18 -7.42 -5.92 10.62
N PRO A 19 -8.04 -7.06 10.27
CA PRO A 19 -8.57 -7.99 11.27
C PRO A 19 -7.49 -8.50 12.22
N GLY A 20 -7.84 -8.64 13.51
CA GLY A 20 -6.89 -9.03 14.56
C GLY A 20 -6.27 -10.41 14.39
N TRP A 21 -7.01 -11.37 13.81
CA TRP A 21 -6.49 -12.72 13.53
C TRP A 21 -5.35 -12.71 12.50
N ALA A 22 -5.33 -11.74 11.59
CA ALA A 22 -4.32 -11.62 10.55
C ALA A 22 -3.09 -10.81 11.00
N ARG A 23 -3.16 -10.12 12.16
CA ARG A 23 -2.04 -9.34 12.70
C ARG A 23 -0.99 -10.19 13.41
N SER A 24 -1.34 -11.43 13.76
CA SER A 24 -0.42 -12.37 14.39
C SER A 24 0.33 -13.13 13.31
N LEU A 25 1.55 -12.71 13.00
CA LEU A 25 2.50 -13.51 12.25
C LEU A 25 2.85 -14.73 13.11
N VAL A 26 2.23 -15.87 12.81
CA VAL A 26 2.65 -17.14 13.39
C VAL A 26 4.06 -17.40 12.87
N THR A 27 5.01 -17.66 13.76
CA THR A 27 6.46 -17.79 13.45
C THR A 27 6.78 -18.83 12.36
N GLU A 28 5.86 -19.77 12.11
CA GLU A 28 5.98 -20.84 11.12
C GLU A 28 4.81 -20.72 10.13
N GLU A 29 4.93 -19.82 9.16
CA GLU A 29 3.89 -19.59 8.15
C GLU A 29 4.20 -20.44 6.92
N THR A 30 3.28 -21.36 6.56
CA THR A 30 3.44 -22.15 5.34
C THR A 30 3.26 -21.26 4.11
N VAL A 31 3.77 -21.68 2.95
CA VAL A 31 3.61 -20.92 1.69
C VAL A 31 2.12 -20.66 1.39
N GLU A 32 1.24 -21.58 1.76
CA GLU A 32 -0.22 -21.45 1.60
C GLU A 32 -0.79 -20.37 2.54
N ASP A 33 -0.36 -20.34 3.80
CA ASP A 33 -0.74 -19.31 4.77
C ASP A 33 -0.28 -17.92 4.32
N THR A 34 0.94 -17.80 3.78
CA THR A 34 1.44 -16.51 3.27
C THR A 34 0.60 -15.97 2.11
N GLY A 35 0.10 -16.85 1.23
CA GLY A 35 -0.79 -16.48 0.15
C GLY A 35 -2.15 -16.00 0.66
N PHE A 36 -2.70 -16.68 1.66
CA PHE A 36 -3.95 -16.27 2.31
C PHE A 36 -3.83 -14.92 3.03
N LEU A 37 -2.75 -14.71 3.80
CA LEU A 37 -2.49 -13.44 4.49
C LEU A 37 -2.21 -12.30 3.51
N ALA A 38 -1.47 -12.55 2.43
CA ALA A 38 -1.28 -11.57 1.37
C ALA A 38 -2.61 -11.16 0.73
N GLY A 39 -3.49 -12.12 0.46
CA GLY A 39 -4.85 -11.87 -0.04
C GLY A 39 -5.69 -11.04 0.94
N ALA A 40 -5.68 -11.39 2.23
CA ALA A 40 -6.38 -10.65 3.28
C ALA A 40 -5.87 -9.20 3.40
N ALA A 41 -4.55 -9.00 3.31
CA ALA A 41 -3.93 -7.68 3.29
C ALA A 41 -4.37 -6.85 2.08
N LEU A 42 -4.34 -7.44 0.88
CA LEU A 42 -4.80 -6.77 -0.34
C LEU A 42 -6.29 -6.41 -0.29
N ALA A 43 -7.13 -7.28 0.26
CA ALA A 43 -8.56 -7.01 0.43
C ALA A 43 -8.81 -5.83 1.38
N ALA A 44 -8.04 -5.71 2.47
CA ALA A 44 -8.13 -4.57 3.38
C ALA A 44 -7.61 -3.26 2.76
N LEU A 45 -6.60 -3.35 1.88
CA LEU A 45 -6.05 -2.19 1.16
C LEU A 45 -6.93 -1.76 -0.03
N HIS A 46 -7.74 -2.65 -0.61
CA HIS A 46 -8.52 -2.35 -1.81
C HIS A 46 -9.47 -1.15 -1.67
N PRO A 47 -10.26 -1.00 -0.58
CA PRO A 47 -11.10 0.18 -0.37
C PRO A 47 -10.29 1.48 -0.27
N ILE A 48 -9.11 1.42 0.35
CA ILE A 48 -8.18 2.55 0.49
C ILE A 48 -7.66 2.94 -0.90
N ALA A 49 -7.28 1.95 -1.70
CA ALA A 49 -6.81 2.14 -3.07
C ALA A 49 -7.90 2.62 -4.03
N ARG A 50 -9.18 2.29 -3.80
CA ARG A 50 -10.30 2.78 -4.63
C ARG A 50 -10.73 4.21 -4.29
N HIS A 51 -10.30 4.72 -3.15
CA HIS A 51 -10.69 6.06 -2.72
C HIS A 51 -9.94 7.13 -3.53
N GLU A 52 -10.67 8.15 -4.01
CA GLU A 52 -10.15 9.22 -4.87
C GLU A 52 -9.58 10.42 -4.09
N HIS A 53 -9.40 10.27 -2.78
CA HIS A 53 -8.79 11.32 -1.97
C HIS A 53 -7.35 11.61 -2.46
N PRO A 54 -6.93 12.88 -2.55
CA PRO A 54 -5.61 13.26 -3.09
C PRO A 54 -4.43 12.56 -2.40
N ILE A 55 -4.52 12.31 -1.09
CA ILE A 55 -3.52 11.53 -0.34
C ILE A 55 -3.48 10.06 -0.81
N GLY A 56 -4.65 9.46 -1.11
CA GLY A 56 -4.74 8.09 -1.62
C GLY A 56 -4.10 7.96 -3.02
N ILE A 57 -4.27 8.97 -3.87
CA ILE A 57 -3.62 9.03 -5.19
C ILE A 57 -2.09 9.06 -5.04
N LEU A 58 -1.56 9.95 -4.20
CA LEU A 58 -0.11 10.05 -3.93
C LEU A 58 0.45 8.74 -3.36
N TRP A 59 -0.29 8.11 -2.44
CA TRP A 59 0.08 6.82 -1.87
C TRP A 59 0.17 5.71 -2.94
N ARG A 60 -0.82 5.62 -3.86
CA ARG A 60 -0.77 4.66 -4.98
C ARG A 60 0.41 4.91 -5.91
N GLN A 61 0.73 6.18 -6.20
CA GLN A 61 1.89 6.54 -7.03
C GLN A 61 3.19 6.09 -6.38
N ARG A 62 3.34 6.28 -5.07
CA ARG A 62 4.51 5.81 -4.32
C ARG A 62 4.59 4.28 -4.31
N LEU A 63 3.48 3.59 -4.08
CA LEU A 63 3.46 2.12 -4.15
C LEU A 63 3.84 1.60 -5.54
N ALA A 64 3.34 2.24 -6.61
CA ALA A 64 3.67 1.85 -7.97
C ALA A 64 5.17 2.03 -8.25
N LEU A 65 5.77 3.12 -7.77
CA LEU A 65 7.21 3.36 -7.86
C LEU A 65 7.99 2.28 -7.08
N SER A 66 7.53 1.89 -5.88
CA SER A 66 8.24 0.89 -5.06
C SER A 66 8.13 -0.50 -5.68
N CYS A 67 6.99 -0.83 -6.28
CA CYS A 67 6.82 -2.04 -7.07
C CYS A 67 7.75 -2.05 -8.29
N ALA A 68 7.88 -0.92 -9.00
CA ALA A 68 8.77 -0.81 -10.14
C ALA A 68 10.25 -1.01 -9.73
N ALA A 69 10.69 -0.42 -8.62
CA ALA A 69 12.03 -0.62 -8.07
C ALA A 69 12.27 -2.07 -7.63
N ALA A 70 11.29 -2.70 -6.95
CA ALA A 70 11.38 -4.11 -6.57
C ALA A 70 11.48 -5.04 -7.80
N LEU A 71 10.70 -4.76 -8.85
CA LEU A 71 10.78 -5.49 -10.11
C LEU A 71 12.11 -5.27 -10.83
N ALA A 72 12.63 -4.04 -10.86
CA ALA A 72 13.95 -3.72 -11.43
C ALA A 72 15.06 -4.53 -10.74
N ARG A 73 15.04 -4.56 -9.39
CA ARG A 73 15.97 -5.37 -8.58
C ARG A 73 15.86 -6.86 -8.86
N GLN A 74 14.64 -7.39 -8.99
CA GLN A 74 14.43 -8.81 -9.38
C GLN A 74 14.97 -9.13 -10.78
N ASN A 75 14.94 -8.16 -11.71
CA ASN A 75 15.53 -8.29 -13.04
C ASN A 75 17.05 -8.03 -13.06
N GLY A 76 17.70 -7.86 -11.90
CA GLY A 76 19.14 -7.60 -11.80
C GLY A 76 19.56 -6.18 -12.17
N ARG A 77 18.61 -5.23 -12.29
CA ARG A 77 18.87 -3.81 -12.55
C ARG A 77 18.96 -3.06 -11.21
N THR A 78 19.90 -2.13 -11.08
CA THR A 78 20.13 -1.32 -9.86
C THR A 78 19.34 -0.01 -9.83
N GLU A 79 18.36 0.16 -10.71
CA GLU A 79 17.47 1.32 -10.73
C GLU A 79 16.67 1.35 -9.41
N ASP A 80 16.78 2.45 -8.66
CA ASP A 80 16.15 2.66 -7.34
C ASP A 80 15.20 3.85 -7.36
N GLU A 81 14.33 3.94 -6.36
CA GLU A 81 13.48 5.12 -6.14
C GLU A 81 14.35 6.28 -5.61
N ALA A 82 14.78 7.17 -6.50
CA ALA A 82 15.56 8.37 -6.16
C ALA A 82 14.68 9.56 -5.73
#